data_AF-A0A0F5PVH5-F1
#
_entry.id   AF-A0A0F5PVH5-F1
#
_cell.length_a   1.000
_cell.length_b   1.000
_cell.length_c   1.000
_cell.angle_alpha   90.00
_cell.angle_beta   90.00
_cell.angle_gamma   90.00
#
_symmetry.space_group_name_H-M   'P 1'
#
loop_
_entity.id
_entity.type
_entity.pdbx_description
1 polymer ?
#
loop_
_entity_poly.entity_id
_entity_poly.type
_entity_poly.pdbx_seq_one_letter_code
_entity_poly.pdbx_strand_id
1 'polypeptide(L)'
;MSAQHTDLIDQVLSITPGSRLDGLRRHREVARDNIQSAYLALFEPRDVTQVTLLERLAVASFVAGLHGQIVLADHYAHRLSLSQGGPVLAALLAAEIDAGEAKGPYGIYPAGPLSAENQAGPHYRVGADSRRLIGAKLSAALEHAHLLVFRPRDASREALQALLDAGWSTAAIVTLSQLVAYLAFQVRIVSGLAALASSSEQPVAANSDATFTAALAAGVNS
;
A
#
# COMPACT_ATOMS: atom_id res chain seq x y z
N MET A 1 -29.77 -1.20 -14.05
CA MET A 1 -29.47 -2.14 -12.95
C MET A 1 -27.97 -2.34 -12.95
N SER A 2 -27.23 -1.49 -12.22
CA SER A 2 -25.79 -1.60 -12.13
C SER A 2 -25.46 -2.88 -11.37
N ALA A 3 -24.76 -3.81 -12.00
CA ALA A 3 -24.22 -4.97 -11.29
C ALA A 3 -23.41 -4.44 -10.10
N GLN A 4 -23.74 -4.88 -8.88
CA GLN A 4 -22.96 -4.58 -7.69
C GLN A 4 -21.58 -5.23 -7.87
N HIS A 5 -20.63 -4.49 -8.44
CA HIS A 5 -19.24 -4.89 -8.39
C HIS A 5 -18.81 -4.85 -6.93
N THR A 6 -18.32 -5.99 -6.46
CA THR A 6 -17.78 -6.12 -5.12
C THR A 6 -16.52 -5.25 -5.03
N ASP A 7 -16.58 -4.15 -4.29
CA ASP A 7 -15.45 -3.25 -4.05
C ASP A 7 -14.41 -3.95 -3.17
N LEU A 8 -13.13 -3.88 -3.54
CA LEU A 8 -12.08 -4.61 -2.81
C LEU A 8 -11.89 -4.08 -1.39
N ILE A 9 -12.02 -2.76 -1.18
CA ILE A 9 -11.84 -2.19 0.16
C ILE A 9 -13.00 -2.61 1.07
N ASP A 10 -14.23 -2.62 0.54
CA ASP A 10 -15.40 -3.13 1.26
C ASP A 10 -15.20 -4.61 1.67
N GLN A 11 -14.62 -5.44 0.80
CA GLN A 11 -14.29 -6.84 1.12
C GLN A 11 -13.21 -6.98 2.18
N VAL A 12 -12.07 -6.30 1.98
CA VAL A 12 -10.90 -6.36 2.88
C VAL A 12 -11.27 -5.92 4.30
N LEU A 13 -12.17 -4.94 4.42
CA LEU A 13 -12.64 -4.44 5.71
C LEU A 13 -13.94 -5.09 6.20
N SER A 14 -14.47 -6.09 5.49
CA SER A 14 -15.76 -6.73 5.79
C SER A 14 -16.88 -5.72 6.04
N ILE A 15 -16.97 -4.67 5.21
CA ILE A 15 -17.95 -3.59 5.39
C ILE A 15 -19.35 -4.09 5.04
N THR A 16 -20.20 -4.22 6.07
CA THR A 16 -21.60 -4.62 5.90
C THR A 16 -22.45 -3.46 5.34
N PRO A 17 -23.31 -3.68 4.33
CA PRO A 17 -24.29 -2.69 3.88
C PRO A 17 -25.15 -2.15 5.03
N GLY A 18 -25.34 -0.84 5.10
CA GLY A 18 -26.05 -0.15 6.18
C GLY A 18 -25.21 0.16 7.41
N SER A 19 -23.96 -0.34 7.49
CA SER A 19 -23.04 0.03 8.57
C SER A 19 -22.61 1.51 8.46
N ARG A 20 -22.06 2.05 9.56
CA ARG A 20 -21.53 3.43 9.57
C ARG A 20 -20.44 3.63 8.50
N LEU A 21 -19.53 2.68 8.33
CA LEU A 21 -18.47 2.76 7.32
C LEU A 21 -19.03 2.71 5.89
N ASP A 22 -20.04 1.86 5.63
CA ASP A 22 -20.76 1.83 4.36
C ASP A 22 -21.42 3.20 4.09
N GLY A 23 -22.08 3.78 5.09
CA GLY A 23 -22.60 5.15 5.03
C GLY A 23 -21.53 6.16 4.63
N LEU A 24 -20.38 6.18 5.32
CA LEU A 24 -19.28 7.11 5.01
C LEU A 24 -18.74 6.92 3.58
N ARG A 25 -18.60 5.67 3.11
CA ARG A 25 -18.12 5.39 1.76
C ARG A 25 -19.14 5.81 0.69
N ARG A 26 -20.45 5.64 0.94
CA ARG A 26 -21.51 6.09 0.02
C ARG A 26 -21.62 7.60 -0.11
N HIS A 27 -21.28 8.37 0.93
CA HIS A 27 -21.19 9.83 0.81
C HIS A 27 -20.12 10.29 -0.20
N ARG A 28 -19.18 9.40 -0.57
CA ARG A 28 -18.17 9.63 -1.61
C ARG A 28 -18.23 8.55 -2.68
N GLU A 29 -19.42 8.21 -3.15
CA GLU A 29 -19.66 7.16 -4.16
C GLU A 29 -18.74 7.28 -5.39
N VAL A 30 -18.59 8.49 -5.95
CA VAL A 30 -17.68 8.72 -7.09
C VAL A 30 -16.23 8.35 -6.75
N ALA A 31 -15.76 8.65 -5.54
CA ALA A 31 -14.41 8.29 -5.13
C ALA A 31 -14.28 6.76 -4.96
N ARG A 32 -15.27 6.11 -4.36
CA ARG A 32 -15.33 4.64 -4.25
C ARG A 32 -15.26 3.98 -5.62
N ASP A 33 -16.09 4.41 -6.56
CA ASP A 33 -16.16 3.86 -7.92
C ASP A 33 -14.85 4.09 -8.70
N ASN A 34 -14.24 5.25 -8.56
CA ASN A 34 -12.95 5.55 -9.18
C ASN A 34 -11.83 4.67 -8.62
N ILE A 35 -11.82 4.39 -7.32
CA ILE A 35 -10.83 3.50 -6.68
C ILE A 35 -10.98 2.07 -7.20
N GLN A 36 -12.21 1.57 -7.30
CA GLN A 36 -12.47 0.25 -7.87
C GLN A 36 -12.13 0.20 -9.36
N SER A 37 -12.40 1.26 -10.12
CA SER A 37 -12.02 1.34 -11.53
C SER A 37 -10.50 1.33 -11.72
N ALA A 38 -9.76 2.03 -10.84
CA ALA A 38 -8.30 1.99 -10.83
C ALA A 38 -7.77 0.58 -10.49
N TYR A 39 -8.39 -0.11 -9.53
CA TYR A 39 -8.07 -1.51 -9.23
C TYR A 39 -8.22 -2.40 -10.46
N LEU A 40 -9.37 -2.34 -11.13
CA LEU A 40 -9.65 -3.15 -12.32
C LEU A 40 -8.68 -2.83 -13.45
N ALA A 41 -8.36 -1.56 -13.69
CA ALA A 41 -7.39 -1.18 -14.70
C ALA A 41 -5.98 -1.77 -14.43
N LEU A 42 -5.61 -1.92 -13.16
CA LEU A 42 -4.31 -2.44 -12.76
C LEU A 42 -4.24 -3.97 -12.67
N PHE A 43 -5.32 -4.64 -12.25
CA PHE A 43 -5.35 -6.08 -11.95
C PHE A 43 -6.26 -6.92 -12.86
N GLU A 44 -7.04 -6.27 -13.73
CA GLU A 44 -7.78 -6.88 -14.83
C GLU A 44 -7.49 -6.13 -16.15
N PRO A 45 -6.20 -5.96 -16.51
CA PRO A 45 -5.85 -5.16 -17.67
C PRO A 45 -6.28 -5.87 -18.97
N ARG A 46 -6.74 -5.08 -19.94
CA ARG A 46 -7.01 -5.58 -21.30
C ARG A 46 -5.73 -5.99 -22.04
N ASP A 47 -4.59 -5.41 -21.65
CA ASP A 47 -3.28 -5.65 -22.23
C ASP A 47 -2.28 -6.08 -21.13
N VAL A 48 -1.73 -7.29 -21.30
CA VAL A 48 -0.73 -7.90 -20.42
C VAL A 48 0.63 -8.06 -21.11
N THR A 49 0.83 -7.46 -22.29
CA THR A 49 2.06 -7.62 -23.09
C THR A 49 3.28 -7.00 -22.43
N GLN A 50 3.12 -5.84 -21.79
CA GLN A 50 4.22 -5.09 -21.19
C GLN A 50 4.49 -5.47 -19.73
N VAL A 51 3.41 -5.67 -18.97
CA VAL A 51 3.45 -6.09 -17.56
C VAL A 51 2.37 -7.16 -17.36
N THR A 52 2.81 -8.38 -17.10
CA THR A 52 1.94 -9.52 -16.91
C THR A 52 1.13 -9.39 -15.61
N LEU A 53 0.01 -10.10 -15.52
CA LEU A 53 -0.76 -10.17 -14.27
C LEU A 53 0.07 -10.76 -13.12
N LEU A 54 0.92 -11.75 -13.41
CA LEU A 54 1.81 -12.36 -12.41
C LEU A 54 2.79 -11.32 -11.83
N GLU A 55 3.44 -10.52 -12.67
CA GLU A 55 4.35 -9.45 -12.23
C GLU A 55 3.62 -8.38 -11.40
N ARG A 56 2.40 -8.00 -11.81
CA ARG A 56 1.56 -7.04 -11.06
C ARG A 56 1.19 -7.57 -9.68
N LEU A 57 0.76 -8.83 -9.59
CA LEU A 57 0.42 -9.48 -8.33
C LEU A 57 1.66 -9.69 -7.44
N ALA A 58 2.82 -9.99 -8.02
CA ALA A 58 4.08 -10.10 -7.29
C ALA A 58 4.48 -8.77 -6.65
N VAL A 59 4.45 -7.67 -7.42
CA VAL A 59 4.71 -6.32 -6.89
C VAL A 59 3.66 -5.93 -5.85
N ALA A 60 2.39 -6.27 -6.05
CA ALA A 60 1.32 -6.00 -5.10
C ALA A 60 1.50 -6.74 -3.76
N SER A 61 1.82 -8.04 -3.81
CA SER A 61 2.12 -8.84 -2.63
C SER A 61 3.32 -8.27 -1.87
N PHE A 62 4.37 -7.89 -2.59
CA PHE A 62 5.58 -7.31 -2.01
C PHE A 62 5.28 -5.96 -1.32
N VAL A 63 4.65 -5.02 -2.01
CA VAL A 63 4.33 -3.68 -1.46
C VAL A 63 3.35 -3.76 -0.28
N ALA A 64 2.30 -4.59 -0.38
CA ALA A 64 1.36 -4.77 0.72
C ALA A 64 2.04 -5.39 1.96
N GLY A 65 2.96 -6.34 1.74
CA GLY A 65 3.80 -6.92 2.79
C GLY A 65 4.71 -5.90 3.46
N LEU A 66 5.44 -5.08 2.68
CA LEU A 66 6.31 -4.02 3.21
C LEU A 66 5.57 -3.00 4.09
N HIS A 67 4.29 -2.76 3.81
CA HIS A 67 3.44 -1.87 4.60
C HIS A 67 2.83 -2.53 5.85
N GLY A 68 3.00 -3.85 6.03
CA GLY A 68 2.45 -4.59 7.17
C GLY A 68 0.92 -4.70 7.18
N GLN A 69 0.24 -4.46 6.05
CA GLN A 69 -1.22 -4.60 5.96
C GLN A 69 -1.61 -6.05 5.68
N ILE A 70 -1.73 -6.83 6.76
CA ILE A 70 -1.92 -8.29 6.72
C ILE A 70 -3.02 -8.72 5.76
N VAL A 71 -4.22 -8.12 5.84
CA VAL A 71 -5.35 -8.55 5.00
C VAL A 71 -5.11 -8.26 3.51
N LEU A 72 -4.49 -7.13 3.17
CA LEU A 72 -4.12 -6.82 1.78
C LEU A 72 -2.97 -7.70 1.28
N ALA A 73 -1.99 -7.96 2.14
CA ALA A 73 -0.87 -8.84 1.82
C ALA A 73 -1.38 -10.26 1.53
N ASP A 74 -2.24 -10.81 2.39
CA ASP A 74 -2.90 -12.11 2.20
C ASP A 74 -3.74 -12.13 0.93
N HIS A 75 -4.51 -11.08 0.66
CA HIS A 75 -5.30 -10.98 -0.57
C HIS A 75 -4.42 -11.09 -1.83
N TYR A 76 -3.35 -10.29 -1.92
CA TYR A 76 -2.49 -10.31 -3.10
C TYR A 76 -1.64 -11.58 -3.20
N ALA A 77 -1.13 -12.10 -2.08
CA ALA A 77 -0.40 -13.37 -2.03
C ALA A 77 -1.30 -14.54 -2.45
N HIS A 78 -2.56 -14.56 -1.98
CA HIS A 78 -3.54 -15.55 -2.39
C HIS A 78 -3.81 -15.47 -3.90
N ARG A 79 -4.13 -14.27 -4.42
CA ARG A 79 -4.33 -14.09 -5.87
C ARG A 79 -3.12 -14.48 -6.70
N LEU A 80 -1.91 -14.17 -6.22
CA LEU A 80 -0.67 -14.59 -6.85
C LEU A 80 -0.57 -16.12 -6.90
N SER A 81 -0.84 -16.80 -5.79
CA SER A 81 -0.76 -18.27 -5.68
C SER A 81 -1.68 -19.03 -6.64
N LEU A 82 -2.79 -18.41 -7.08
CA LEU A 82 -3.72 -19.00 -8.04
C LEU A 82 -3.19 -18.98 -9.48
N SER A 83 -2.13 -18.21 -9.76
CA SER A 83 -1.51 -18.11 -11.07
C SER A 83 -0.50 -19.23 -11.30
N GLN A 84 -0.25 -19.59 -12.57
CA GLN A 84 0.79 -20.56 -12.92
C GLN A 84 2.17 -20.07 -12.42
N GLY A 85 2.89 -20.92 -11.68
CA GLY A 85 4.16 -20.56 -11.03
C GLY A 85 4.02 -19.65 -9.79
N GLY A 86 2.79 -19.23 -9.48
CA GLY A 86 2.45 -18.34 -8.38
C GLY A 86 2.83 -18.84 -6.98
N PRO A 87 2.58 -20.11 -6.61
CA PRO A 87 2.90 -20.60 -5.26
C PRO A 87 4.39 -20.52 -4.93
N VAL A 88 5.26 -20.89 -5.88
CA VAL A 88 6.72 -20.80 -5.71
C VAL A 88 7.15 -19.34 -5.60
N LEU A 89 6.59 -18.47 -6.45
CA LEU A 89 6.91 -17.05 -6.42
C LEU A 89 6.43 -16.39 -5.10
N ALA A 90 5.25 -16.73 -4.60
CA ALA A 90 4.74 -16.23 -3.33
C ALA A 90 5.66 -16.60 -2.15
N ALA A 91 6.18 -17.82 -2.13
CA ALA A 91 7.13 -18.26 -1.11
C ALA A 91 8.46 -17.49 -1.18
N LEU A 92 8.98 -17.23 -2.39
CA LEU A 92 10.18 -16.40 -2.58
C LEU A 92 9.94 -14.95 -2.15
N LEU A 93 8.78 -14.39 -2.48
CA LEU A 93 8.41 -13.03 -2.09
C LEU A 93 8.27 -12.87 -0.58
N ALA A 94 7.80 -13.88 0.16
CA ALA A 94 7.74 -13.80 1.62
C ALA A 94 9.13 -13.53 2.22
N ALA A 95 10.16 -14.25 1.77
CA ALA A 95 11.54 -14.05 2.22
C ALA A 95 12.07 -12.66 1.84
N GLU A 96 11.71 -12.17 0.65
CA GLU A 96 12.10 -10.84 0.19
C GLU A 96 11.37 -9.70 0.90
N ILE A 97 10.11 -9.90 1.30
CA ILE A 97 9.35 -8.95 2.13
C ILE A 97 10.04 -8.80 3.49
N ASP A 98 10.40 -9.92 4.13
CA ASP A 98 11.12 -9.92 5.41
C ASP A 98 12.47 -9.21 5.27
N ALA A 99 13.23 -9.51 4.21
CA ALA A 99 14.52 -8.86 3.94
C ALA A 99 14.38 -7.38 3.58
N GLY A 100 13.24 -6.97 3.02
CA GLY A 100 12.93 -5.61 2.61
C GLY A 100 12.31 -4.75 3.71
N GLU A 101 12.00 -5.32 4.88
CA GLU A 101 11.35 -4.59 5.98
C GLU A 101 12.18 -3.36 6.39
N ALA A 102 11.51 -2.21 6.43
CA ALA A 102 12.13 -0.96 6.83
C ALA A 102 11.08 0.00 7.42
N LYS A 103 11.56 1.10 8.03
CA LYS A 103 10.71 2.22 8.47
C LYS A 103 11.12 3.45 7.68
N GLY A 104 10.20 3.99 6.86
CA GLY A 104 10.43 5.19 6.06
C GLY A 104 9.22 6.14 6.05
N PRO A 105 9.26 7.23 5.27
CA PRO A 105 10.28 7.50 4.25
C PRO A 105 11.61 7.98 4.86
N TYR A 106 12.73 7.51 4.29
CA TYR A 106 14.08 7.97 4.59
C TYR A 106 14.78 8.42 3.31
N GLY A 107 15.90 9.13 3.44
CA GLY A 107 16.61 9.74 2.31
C GLY A 107 17.49 10.91 2.74
N ILE A 108 18.22 11.47 1.76
CA ILE A 108 19.16 12.58 1.97
C ILE A 108 18.66 13.81 1.21
N TYR A 109 18.48 14.91 1.93
CA TYR A 109 18.21 16.23 1.38
C TYR A 109 19.51 16.93 0.97
N PRO A 110 19.50 17.70 -0.13
CA PRO A 110 20.57 18.65 -0.44
C PRO A 110 20.84 19.58 0.75
N ALA A 111 22.05 20.12 0.83
CA ALA A 111 22.43 21.05 1.89
C ALA A 111 21.41 22.20 2.01
N GLY A 112 20.75 22.31 3.17
CA GLY A 112 19.67 23.25 3.40
C GLY A 112 18.88 22.96 4.67
N PRO A 113 17.77 23.68 4.92
CA PRO A 113 16.99 23.55 6.16
C PRO A 113 16.39 22.15 6.36
N LEU A 114 16.10 21.43 5.26
CA LEU A 114 15.55 20.08 5.31
C LEU A 114 16.62 19.00 5.57
N SER A 115 17.92 19.32 5.52
CA SER A 115 18.98 18.34 5.82
C SER A 115 18.92 17.78 7.25
N ALA A 116 18.25 18.49 8.17
CA ALA A 116 17.97 17.98 9.52
C ALA A 116 17.01 16.79 9.54
N GLU A 117 16.21 16.60 8.49
CA GLU A 117 15.29 15.47 8.30
C GLU A 117 15.96 14.29 7.58
N ASN A 118 17.27 14.34 7.31
CA ASN A 118 18.00 13.23 6.71
C ASN A 118 17.88 11.99 7.59
N GLN A 119 17.45 10.89 6.99
CA GLN A 119 17.44 9.60 7.65
C GLN A 119 18.16 8.59 6.76
N ALA A 120 19.15 7.90 7.34
CA ALA A 120 19.78 6.77 6.67
C ALA A 120 18.83 5.56 6.69
N GLY A 121 18.86 4.76 5.63
CA GLY A 121 18.10 3.52 5.57
C GLY A 121 18.63 2.59 4.47
N PRO A 122 18.16 1.34 4.43
CA PRO A 122 18.71 0.32 3.56
C PRO A 122 18.49 0.63 2.08
N HIS A 123 19.46 0.22 1.25
CA HIS A 123 19.29 0.13 -0.20
C HIS A 123 18.91 -1.31 -0.51
N TYR A 124 17.61 -1.61 -0.53
CA TYR A 124 17.16 -2.98 -0.77
C TYR A 124 17.62 -3.49 -2.14
N ARG A 125 18.03 -4.76 -2.15
CA ARG A 125 18.40 -5.54 -3.32
C ARG A 125 17.84 -6.93 -3.11
N VAL A 126 17.28 -7.51 -4.17
CA VAL A 126 16.82 -8.90 -4.13
C VAL A 126 18.02 -9.81 -3.86
N GLY A 127 17.87 -10.75 -2.93
CA GLY A 127 18.93 -11.71 -2.60
C GLY A 127 19.43 -12.47 -3.83
N ALA A 128 20.73 -12.82 -3.87
CA ALA A 128 21.34 -13.42 -5.06
C ALA A 128 20.65 -14.73 -5.49
N ASP A 129 20.17 -15.53 -4.53
CA ASP A 129 19.48 -16.79 -4.78
C ASP A 129 18.07 -16.54 -5.33
N SER A 130 17.30 -15.67 -4.67
CA SER A 130 15.99 -15.22 -5.15
C SER A 130 16.08 -14.62 -6.54
N ARG A 131 17.09 -13.77 -6.82
CA ARG A 131 17.32 -13.16 -8.13
C ARG A 131 17.53 -14.20 -9.23
N ARG A 132 18.23 -15.30 -8.94
CA ARG A 132 18.39 -16.41 -9.91
C ARG A 132 17.08 -17.12 -10.19
N LEU A 133 16.19 -17.20 -9.21
CA LEU A 133 14.91 -17.91 -9.32
C LEU A 133 13.78 -17.06 -9.91
N ILE A 134 13.65 -15.79 -9.49
CA ILE A 134 12.60 -14.88 -9.96
C ILE A 134 12.98 -14.11 -11.24
N GLY A 135 14.27 -14.07 -11.57
CA GLY A 135 14.81 -13.42 -12.76
C GLY A 135 15.05 -11.92 -12.62
N ALA A 136 15.99 -11.40 -13.42
CA ALA A 136 16.47 -10.02 -13.34
C ALA A 136 15.37 -8.96 -13.51
N LYS A 137 14.41 -9.22 -14.42
CA LYS A 137 13.31 -8.31 -14.73
C LYS A 137 12.43 -8.06 -13.50
N LEU A 138 11.90 -9.13 -12.89
CA LEU A 138 11.05 -8.99 -11.70
C LEU A 138 11.86 -8.49 -10.50
N SER A 139 13.12 -8.92 -10.33
CA SER A 139 13.97 -8.38 -9.25
C SER A 139 14.12 -6.86 -9.33
N ALA A 140 14.37 -6.31 -10.52
CA ALA A 140 14.47 -4.86 -10.70
C ALA A 140 13.15 -4.15 -10.37
N ALA A 141 12.00 -4.76 -10.65
CA ALA A 141 10.70 -4.20 -10.27
C ALA A 141 10.46 -4.19 -8.76
N LEU A 142 10.89 -5.23 -8.03
CA LEU A 142 10.82 -5.25 -6.56
C LEU A 142 11.74 -4.20 -5.93
N GLU A 143 12.96 -4.05 -6.46
CA GLU A 143 13.90 -3.02 -6.03
C GLU A 143 13.35 -1.60 -6.27
N HIS A 144 12.71 -1.37 -7.42
CA HIS A 144 12.04 -0.11 -7.72
C HIS A 144 10.82 0.14 -6.83
N ALA A 145 10.02 -0.90 -6.56
CA ALA A 145 8.88 -0.79 -5.66
C ALA A 145 9.34 -0.41 -4.24
N HIS A 146 10.39 -1.04 -3.71
CA HIS A 146 10.97 -0.69 -2.41
C HIS A 146 11.47 0.76 -2.38
N LEU A 147 12.17 1.19 -3.43
CA LEU A 147 12.60 2.58 -3.62
C LEU A 147 11.41 3.55 -3.50
N LEU A 148 10.32 3.29 -4.23
CA LEU A 148 9.14 4.16 -4.19
C LEU A 148 8.40 4.11 -2.85
N VAL A 149 8.42 2.99 -2.13
CA VAL A 149 7.77 2.84 -0.81
C VAL A 149 8.52 3.61 0.28
N PHE A 150 9.84 3.45 0.37
CA PHE A 150 10.61 3.93 1.51
C PHE A 150 11.50 5.14 1.23
N ARG A 151 11.77 5.44 -0.02
CA ARG A 151 12.66 6.54 -0.43
C ARG A 151 12.28 7.11 -1.79
N PRO A 152 11.00 7.49 -1.98
CA PRO A 152 10.51 7.96 -3.29
C PRO A 152 11.27 9.19 -3.81
N ARG A 153 11.94 9.95 -2.93
CA ARG A 153 12.75 11.11 -3.28
C ARG A 153 14.08 10.75 -3.95
N ASP A 154 14.58 9.55 -3.69
CA ASP A 154 15.82 9.04 -4.29
C ASP A 154 15.56 8.43 -5.68
N ALA A 155 14.31 8.49 -6.18
CA ALA A 155 13.98 8.07 -7.54
C ALA A 155 14.74 8.95 -8.55
N SER A 156 15.72 8.33 -9.23
CA SER A 156 16.66 9.00 -10.10
C SER A 156 16.67 8.41 -11.52
N ARG A 157 17.41 9.05 -12.43
CA ARG A 157 17.62 8.51 -13.77
C ARG A 157 18.29 7.14 -13.72
N GLU A 158 19.26 6.95 -12.83
CA GLU A 158 20.01 5.71 -12.65
C GLU A 158 19.09 4.58 -12.18
N ALA A 159 18.15 4.88 -11.28
CA ALA A 159 17.14 3.92 -10.83
C ALA A 159 16.22 3.47 -11.97
N LEU A 160 15.79 4.42 -12.82
CA LEU A 160 14.98 4.10 -14.00
C LEU A 160 15.79 3.34 -15.07
N GLN A 161 17.07 3.66 -15.22
CA GLN A 161 17.95 2.96 -16.16
C GLN A 161 18.13 1.49 -15.76
N ALA A 162 18.23 1.18 -14.46
CA ALA A 162 18.32 -0.20 -13.99
C ALA A 162 17.10 -1.06 -14.39
N LEU A 163 15.91 -0.45 -14.48
CA LEU A 163 14.71 -1.14 -15.01
C LEU A 163 14.82 -1.39 -16.52
N LEU A 164 15.29 -0.40 -17.28
CA LEU A 164 15.49 -0.54 -18.73
C LEU A 164 16.52 -1.64 -19.03
N ASP A 165 17.63 -1.65 -18.30
CA ASP A 165 18.70 -2.65 -18.42
C ASP A 165 18.21 -4.07 -18.06
N ALA A 166 17.22 -4.17 -17.16
CA ALA A 166 16.56 -5.42 -16.80
C ALA A 166 15.48 -5.87 -17.81
N GLY A 167 15.26 -5.11 -18.88
CA GLY A 167 14.33 -5.43 -19.97
C GLY A 167 12.92 -4.87 -19.83
N TRP A 168 12.70 -3.91 -18.92
CA TRP A 168 11.44 -3.17 -18.88
C TRP A 168 11.38 -2.12 -19.99
N SER A 169 10.22 -1.96 -20.61
CA SER A 169 9.97 -0.81 -21.50
C SER A 169 9.62 0.43 -20.69
N THR A 170 9.76 1.62 -21.29
CA THR A 170 9.33 2.88 -20.65
C THR A 170 7.85 2.85 -20.24
N ALA A 171 6.97 2.30 -21.08
CA ALA A 171 5.55 2.16 -20.77
C ALA A 171 5.29 1.23 -19.58
N ALA A 172 6.07 0.15 -19.48
CA ALA A 172 5.99 -0.78 -18.36
C ALA A 172 6.47 -0.13 -17.04
N ILE A 173 7.54 0.67 -17.08
CA ILE A 173 8.04 1.42 -15.92
C ILE A 173 6.98 2.40 -15.39
N VAL A 174 6.27 3.10 -16.26
CA VAL A 174 5.16 3.98 -15.87
C VAL A 174 4.05 3.17 -15.19
N THR A 175 3.68 2.02 -15.78
CA THR A 175 2.68 1.11 -15.23
C THR A 175 3.07 0.60 -13.83
N LEU A 176 4.33 0.18 -13.64
CA LEU A 176 4.85 -0.25 -12.34
C LEU A 176 4.79 0.87 -11.31
N SER A 177 5.18 2.09 -11.69
CA SER A 177 5.16 3.24 -10.78
C SER A 177 3.73 3.63 -10.38
N GLN A 178 2.79 3.56 -11.33
CA GLN A 178 1.35 3.75 -11.06
C GLN A 178 0.79 2.67 -10.14
N LEU A 179 1.17 1.41 -10.35
CA LEU A 179 0.79 0.28 -9.51
C LEU A 179 1.26 0.51 -8.06
N VAL A 180 2.52 0.86 -7.85
CA VAL A 180 3.07 1.12 -6.51
C VAL A 180 2.38 2.32 -5.84
N ALA A 181 2.13 3.39 -6.59
CA ALA A 181 1.40 4.56 -6.07
C ALA A 181 -0.03 4.20 -5.64
N TYR A 182 -0.75 3.42 -6.46
CA TYR A 182 -2.08 2.93 -6.15
C TYR A 182 -2.08 2.06 -4.89
N LEU A 183 -1.14 1.11 -4.78
CA LEU A 183 -1.03 0.21 -3.63
C LEU A 183 -0.75 0.98 -2.34
N ALA A 184 0.20 1.93 -2.36
CA ALA A 184 0.50 2.76 -1.21
C ALA A 184 -0.71 3.62 -0.80
N PHE A 185 -1.50 4.09 -1.76
CA PHE A 185 -2.77 4.78 -1.49
C PHE A 185 -3.82 3.83 -0.88
N GLN A 186 -3.99 2.64 -1.45
CA GLN A 186 -4.94 1.63 -1.01
C GLN A 186 -4.67 1.21 0.45
N VAL A 187 -3.42 0.92 0.77
CA VAL A 187 -2.95 0.63 2.14
C VAL A 187 -3.41 1.74 3.09
N ARG A 188 -3.13 3.01 2.79
CA ARG A 188 -3.49 4.13 3.66
C ARG A 188 -5.00 4.28 3.85
N ILE A 189 -5.80 4.07 2.80
CA ILE A 189 -7.26 4.09 2.93
C ILE A 189 -7.76 2.97 3.83
N VAL A 190 -7.26 1.74 3.63
CA VAL A 190 -7.64 0.58 4.45
C VAL A 190 -7.27 0.83 5.92
N SER A 191 -6.05 1.29 6.20
CA SER A 191 -5.63 1.63 7.57
C SER A 191 -6.49 2.73 8.18
N GLY A 192 -6.78 3.80 7.42
CA GLY A 192 -7.56 4.93 7.90
C GLY A 192 -9.01 4.55 8.23
N LEU A 193 -9.65 3.75 7.36
CA LEU A 193 -11.01 3.26 7.60
C LEU A 193 -11.06 2.25 8.75
N ALA A 194 -10.08 1.36 8.88
CA ALA A 194 -9.97 0.45 10.01
C ALA A 194 -9.84 1.21 11.33
N ALA A 195 -8.99 2.25 11.39
CA ALA A 195 -8.85 3.09 12.57
C ALA A 195 -10.16 3.82 12.94
N LEU A 196 -10.90 4.32 11.94
CA LEU A 196 -12.22 4.92 12.15
C LEU A 196 -13.22 3.90 12.72
N ALA A 197 -13.19 2.66 12.24
CA ALA A 197 -14.03 1.58 12.76
C ALA A 197 -13.75 1.33 14.26
N SER A 198 -12.48 1.13 14.62
CA SER A 198 -12.08 0.85 16.01
C SER A 198 -12.35 2.01 16.96
N SER A 199 -12.20 3.26 16.51
CA SER A 199 -12.53 4.45 17.32
C SER A 199 -14.03 4.57 17.63
N SER A 200 -14.87 3.96 16.80
CA SER A 200 -16.33 4.01 16.96
C SER A 200 -16.89 2.92 17.85
N GLU A 201 -16.13 1.86 18.07
CA GLU A 201 -16.47 0.75 18.98
C GLU A 201 -15.98 1.01 20.42
N GLN A 202 -15.06 1.97 20.64
CA GLN A 202 -14.71 2.40 21.99
C GLN A 202 -15.91 3.12 22.62
N PRO A 203 -16.42 2.63 23.77
CA PRO A 203 -17.37 3.40 24.57
C PRO A 203 -16.69 4.72 24.90
N VAL A 204 -17.37 5.83 24.64
CA VAL A 204 -16.96 7.12 25.20
C VAL A 204 -16.85 6.89 26.70
N ALA A 205 -15.63 6.87 27.25
CA ALA A 205 -15.46 6.91 28.69
C ALA A 205 -16.26 8.13 29.14
N ALA A 206 -17.28 7.90 29.95
CA ALA A 206 -18.08 8.96 30.55
C ALA A 206 -17.13 9.79 31.39
N ASN A 207 -16.47 10.76 30.76
CA ASN A 207 -15.72 11.78 31.43
C ASN A 207 -16.81 12.60 32.12
N SER A 208 -16.86 12.41 33.43
CA SER A 208 -17.90 12.89 34.30
C SER A 208 -18.14 14.39 34.06
N ASP A 209 -19.39 14.74 33.75
CA ASP A 209 -19.98 16.08 33.85
C ASP A 209 -19.79 16.76 35.23
N ALA A 210 -19.08 16.10 36.16
CA ALA A 210 -18.70 16.61 37.47
C ALA A 210 -17.60 17.68 37.43
N THR A 211 -16.73 17.72 36.41
CA THR A 211 -15.59 18.67 36.42
C THR A 211 -15.91 20.08 35.92
N PHE A 212 -16.85 20.23 34.96
CA PHE A 212 -17.23 21.56 34.46
C PHE A 212 -18.19 22.28 35.44
N THR A 213 -19.12 21.54 36.04
CA THR A 213 -20.11 22.09 37.00
C THR A 213 -19.45 22.47 38.33
N ALA A 214 -18.43 21.73 38.78
CA ALA A 214 -17.69 22.05 40.02
C ALA A 214 -16.81 23.30 39.88
N ALA A 215 -16.26 23.58 38.69
CA ALA A 215 -15.44 24.77 38.45
C ALA A 215 -16.26 26.07 38.44
N LEU A 216 -17.53 26.02 38.03
CA LEU A 216 -18.46 27.16 38.07
C LEU A 216 -18.97 27.47 39.48
N ALA A 217 -19.08 26.46 40.36
CA ALA A 217 -19.53 26.65 41.75
C ALA A 217 -18.45 27.24 42.68
N ALA A 218 -17.17 27.10 42.32
CA ALA A 218 -16.05 27.61 43.13
C ALA A 218 -15.71 29.10 42.89
N GLY A 219 -16.38 29.76 41.94
CA GLY A 219 -16.09 31.15 41.53
C GLY A 219 -16.91 32.25 42.20
N VAL A 220 -17.78 31.93 43.15
CA VAL A 220 -18.65 32.92 43.84
C VAL A 220 -18.37 32.91 45.34
N ASN A 221 -17.18 33.38 45.74
CA ASN A 221 -16.94 34.03 47.03
C ASN A 221 -15.47 34.49 47.09
N SER A 222 -15.24 35.74 46.71
CA SER A 222 -14.12 36.58 47.15
C SER A 222 -14.56 38.03 47.11
#